data_AF-A0A1C5BT89-F1
#
_entry.id   AF-A0A1C5BT89-F1
#
_cell.length_a   1.000
_cell.length_b   1.000
_cell.length_c   1.000
_cell.angle_alpha   90.00
_cell.angle_beta   90.00
_cell.angle_gamma   90.00
#
_symmetry.space_group_name_H-M   'P 1'
#
loop_
_entity.id
_entity.type
_entity.pdbx_description
1 polymer ?
#
loop_
_entity_poly.entity_id
_entity_poly.type
_entity_poly.pdbx_seq_one_letter_code
_entity_poly.pdbx_strand_id
1 'polypeptide(L)' 'MPGITVLDLDLAAALALARQETWAAAHSQYAAQPTPDRPDGAIVATTAPKRWEVDPVRVLDLNT' A
#
# COMPACT_ATOMS: atom_id res chain seq x y z
N MET A 1 18.13 -4.33 18.70
CA MET A 1 18.37 -3.33 17.63
C MET A 1 18.08 -1.94 18.21
N PRO A 2 19.08 -1.15 18.59
CA PRO A 2 18.84 0.22 19.01
C PRO A 2 18.70 1.13 17.77
N GLY A 3 17.66 1.98 17.74
CA GLY A 3 17.64 3.17 16.88
C GLY A 3 16.69 3.20 15.68
N ILE A 4 15.83 2.19 15.45
CA ILE A 4 14.77 2.28 14.43
C ILE A 4 13.46 2.66 15.12
N THR A 5 12.96 3.86 14.84
CA THR A 5 11.62 4.30 15.23
C THR A 5 10.67 3.99 14.06
N VAL A 6 9.63 3.19 14.31
CA VAL A 6 8.51 3.02 13.38
C VAL A 6 7.54 4.16 13.64
N LEU A 7 7.26 4.96 12.61
CA LEU A 7 6.26 6.02 12.66
C LEU A 7 5.03 5.55 11.88
N ASP A 8 3.88 5.58 12.54
CA ASP A 8 2.61 5.41 11.85
C ASP A 8 2.29 6.66 11.05
N LEU A 9 2.14 6.49 9.73
CA LEU A 9 1.75 7.56 8.84
C LEU A 9 0.24 7.53 8.66
N ASP A 10 -0.39 8.71 8.68
CA ASP A 10 -1.74 8.85 8.14
C ASP A 10 -1.70 8.92 6.60
N LEU A 11 -2.87 8.96 5.96
CA LEU A 11 -2.96 9.01 4.50
C LEU A 11 -2.24 10.24 3.93
N ALA A 12 -2.38 11.40 4.57
CA ALA A 12 -1.79 12.64 4.05
C ALA A 12 -0.26 12.58 4.09
N ALA A 13 0.31 12.12 5.20
CA ALA A 13 1.73 11.90 5.38
C ALA A 13 2.27 10.81 4.45
N ALA A 14 1.52 9.72 4.26
CA ALA A 14 1.87 8.65 3.32
C ALA A 14 1.92 9.15 1.88
N LEU A 15 0.96 9.98 1.46
CA LEU A 15 0.97 10.60 0.13
C LEU A 15 2.10 11.62 -0.04
N ALA A 16 2.44 12.38 1.00
CA ALA A 16 3.53 13.35 0.96
C ALA A 16 4.92 12.68 0.84
N LEU A 17 5.08 11.49 1.41
CA LEU A 17 6.32 10.70 1.37
C LEU A 17 6.34 9.62 0.27
N ALA A 18 5.25 9.49 -0.47
CA ALA A 18 5.06 8.48 -1.49
C ALA A 18 6.19 8.51 -2.53
N ARG A 19 6.75 7.34 -2.83
CA ARG A 19 7.71 7.14 -3.92
C ARG A 19 7.06 6.61 -5.19
N GLN A 20 5.77 6.34 -5.11
CA GLN A 20 4.97 5.84 -6.22
C GLN A 20 4.84 6.93 -7.27
N GLU A 21 4.85 6.52 -8.53
CA GLU A 21 4.74 7.42 -9.69
C GLU A 21 3.40 8.19 -9.72
N THR A 22 2.36 7.68 -9.05
CA THR A 22 1.04 8.33 -9.00
C THR A 22 0.47 8.34 -7.59
N TRP A 23 -0.30 9.39 -7.28
CA TRP A 23 -1.04 9.48 -6.02
C TRP A 23 -2.08 8.37 -5.88
N ALA A 24 -2.67 7.92 -6.99
CA ALA A 24 -3.62 6.81 -6.98
C ALA A 24 -2.96 5.52 -6.49
N ALA A 25 -1.72 5.23 -6.91
CA ALA A 25 -0.99 4.06 -6.45
C ALA A 25 -0.61 4.19 -4.97
N ALA A 26 -0.09 5.33 -4.54
CA ALA A 26 0.23 5.57 -3.13
C ALA A 26 -1.01 5.45 -2.21
N HIS A 27 -2.14 6.03 -2.63
CA HIS A 27 -3.40 5.91 -1.90
C HIS A 27 -3.88 4.46 -1.82
N SER A 28 -3.82 3.73 -2.95
CA SER A 28 -4.25 2.33 -3.00
C SER A 28 -3.39 1.44 -2.10
N GLN A 29 -2.08 1.69 -2.03
CA GLN A 29 -1.19 1.00 -1.09
C GLN A 29 -1.54 1.30 0.36
N TYR A 30 -1.76 2.57 0.69
CA TYR A 30 -2.16 2.97 2.05
C TYR A 30 -3.48 2.30 2.46
N ALA A 31 -4.50 2.37 1.59
CA ALA A 31 -5.80 1.77 1.83
C ALA A 31 -5.76 0.22 1.91
N ALA A 32 -4.72 -0.40 1.35
CA ALA A 32 -4.52 -1.84 1.42
C ALA A 32 -3.90 -2.31 2.75
N GLN A 33 -3.37 -1.41 3.57
CA GLN A 33 -2.76 -1.78 4.85
C GLN A 33 -3.79 -2.39 5.82
N PRO A 34 -3.34 -3.31 6.70
CA PRO A 34 -4.14 -3.79 7.83
C PRO A 34 -4.73 -2.67 8.69
N THR A 35 -5.95 -2.89 9.17
CA THR A 35 -6.59 -2.06 10.20
C THR A 35 -7.22 -2.97 11.27
N PRO A 36 -7.62 -2.45 12.45
CA PRO A 36 -8.29 -3.26 13.46
C PRO A 36 -9.55 -3.99 12.94
N ASP A 37 -10.33 -3.33 12.06
CA ASP A 37 -11.53 -3.91 11.45
C ASP A 37 -11.22 -4.85 10.27
N ARG A 38 -10.01 -4.74 9.70
CA ARG A 38 -9.53 -5.56 8.59
C ARG A 38 -8.08 -5.97 8.86
N PRO A 39 -7.84 -6.93 9.77
CA PRO A 39 -6.49 -7.27 10.23
C PRO A 39 -5.60 -7.84 9.12
N ASP A 40 -6.21 -8.40 8.08
CA ASP A 40 -5.48 -8.91 6.92
C ASP A 40 -5.13 -7.82 5.89
N GLY A 41 -5.66 -6.59 6.02
CA GLY A 41 -5.58 -5.55 5.00
C GLY A 41 -6.46 -5.83 3.76
N ALA A 42 -6.43 -4.94 2.78
CA ALA A 42 -7.19 -5.10 1.53
C ALA A 42 -6.40 -5.86 0.46
N ILE A 43 -7.09 -6.20 -0.64
CA ILE A 43 -6.47 -6.68 -1.87
C ILE A 43 -6.62 -5.60 -2.93
N VAL A 44 -5.53 -5.26 -3.62
CA VAL A 44 -5.55 -4.36 -4.78
C VAL A 44 -5.96 -5.17 -6.00
N ALA A 45 -7.19 -4.95 -6.47
CA ALA A 45 -7.66 -5.50 -7.74
C ALA A 45 -7.17 -4.61 -8.89
N THR A 46 -6.45 -5.18 -9.87
CA THR A 46 -5.82 -4.39 -10.93
C THR A 46 -5.63 -5.19 -12.21
N THR A 47 -5.62 -4.49 -13.36
CA THR A 47 -5.20 -5.03 -14.65
C THR A 47 -3.70 -4.84 -14.91
N ALA A 48 -2.97 -4.19 -14.00
CA ALA A 48 -1.53 -3.94 -14.09
C ALA A 48 -0.78 -4.54 -12.88
N PRO A 49 -0.85 -5.88 -12.66
CA PRO A 49 -0.33 -6.53 -11.45
C PRO A 49 1.18 -6.30 -11.27
N LYS A 50 1.93 -6.25 -12.38
CA LYS A 50 3.39 -6.03 -12.38
C LYS A 50 3.83 -4.74 -11.69
N ARG A 51 2.96 -3.73 -11.63
CA ARG A 51 3.26 -2.45 -10.96
C ARG A 51 3.52 -2.62 -9.45
N TRP A 52 2.99 -3.68 -8.85
CA TRP A 52 2.95 -3.89 -7.40
C TRP A 52 3.96 -4.94 -6.92
N GLU A 53 4.79 -5.51 -7.80
CA GLU A 53 5.69 -6.63 -7.47
C GLU A 53 6.68 -6.32 -6.34
N VAL A 54 7.04 -5.04 -6.17
CA VAL A 54 7.98 -4.57 -5.14
C VAL A 54 7.29 -3.94 -3.94
N ASP A 55 5.97 -3.75 -4.00
CA ASP A 55 5.19 -3.13 -2.95
C ASP A 55 4.61 -4.21 -2.01
N PRO A 56 4.54 -3.96 -0.69
CA PRO A 56 3.99 -4.89 0.28
C PRO A 56 2.44 -4.89 0.25
N VAL A 57 1.84 -5.23 -0.90
CA VAL A 57 0.38 -5.32 -1.08
C VAL A 57 -0.01 -6.69 -1.64
N ARG A 58 -1.22 -7.14 -1.29
CA ARG A 58 -1.83 -8.31 -1.92
C ARG A 58 -2.54 -7.88 -3.19
N VAL A 59 -2.36 -8.63 -4.27
CA VAL A 59 -2.85 -8.28 -5.61
C VAL A 59 -3.81 -9.34 -6.12
N LEU A 60 -4.94 -8.90 -6.68
CA LEU A 60 -5.81 -9.71 -7.53
C LEU A 60 -5.64 -9.21 -8.97
N ASP A 61 -5.07 -10.04 -9.83
CA ASP A 61 -5.00 -9.78 -11.26
C ASP A 61 -6.38 -9.96 -11.87
N LEU A 62 -6.86 -8.94 -12.60
CA LEU A 62 -8.17 -8.94 -13.27
C LEU A 62 -8.09 -9.37 -14.73
N ASN A 63 -6.90 -9.68 -15.24
CA ASN A 63 -6.74 -10.22 -16.60
C ASN A 63 -7.04 -11.72 -16.69
N THR A 64 -7.28 -12.40 -15.56
CA THR A 64 -7.38 -13.86 -15.44
C THR A 64 -8.69 -14.34 -14.82
#